data_AF-A0A519W513-F1
#
_entry.id   AF-A0A519W513-F1
#
_cell.length_a   1.000
_cell.length_b   1.000
_cell.length_c   1.000
_cell.angle_alpha   90.00
_cell.angle_beta   90.00
_cell.angle_gamma   90.00
#
_symmetry.space_group_name_H-M   'P 1'
#
loop_
_entity.id
_entity.type
_entity.pdbx_description
1 polymer ?
#
loop_
_entity_poly.entity_id
_entity_poly.type
_entity_poly.pdbx_seq_one_letter_code
_entity_poly.pdbx_strand_id
1 'polypeptide(L)'
;MIKSKNDTKKNNFFERFANAATKFTGSSVAFITATAIVIIWAVTGPLFNYSETWQLVINTGTTIITFLMVFLIQKAQNKDGKAIQLKLNELIAAQQGASNRMVDIEDLSEKELDQLHKFYVTIATLAKKEADIHCSHSIDVAKELNELKLKNNKHFKHHKP
;
A
#
# COMPACT_ATOMS: atom_id res chain seq x y z
N MET A 1 30.37 -13.94 15.09
CA MET A 1 29.12 -13.26 15.49
C MET A 1 28.06 -14.33 15.73
N ILE A 2 27.90 -14.79 16.98
CA ILE A 2 27.03 -15.92 17.33
C ILE A 2 25.61 -15.37 17.53
N LYS A 3 24.74 -15.51 16.53
CA LYS A 3 23.32 -15.15 16.66
C LYS A 3 22.66 -16.22 17.55
N SER A 4 22.25 -15.81 18.75
CA SER A 4 21.72 -16.66 19.80
C SER A 4 20.51 -17.47 19.30
N LYS A 5 20.59 -18.80 19.43
CA LYS A 5 19.56 -19.79 19.08
C LYS A 5 18.21 -19.57 19.82
N ASN A 6 18.18 -18.67 20.81
CA ASN A 6 17.00 -18.30 21.59
C ASN A 6 16.13 -17.20 20.94
N ASP A 7 16.68 -16.36 20.05
CA ASP A 7 15.91 -15.26 19.45
C ASP A 7 14.93 -15.76 18.37
N THR A 8 15.32 -16.79 17.62
CA THR A 8 14.44 -17.45 16.63
C THR A 8 13.28 -18.22 17.28
N LYS A 9 13.47 -18.78 18.49
CA LYS A 9 12.40 -19.51 19.20
C LYS A 9 11.31 -18.58 19.75
N LYS A 10 11.67 -17.44 20.33
CA LYS A 10 10.69 -16.46 20.86
C LYS A 10 9.86 -15.83 19.75
N ASN A 11 10.49 -15.47 18.63
CA ASN A 11 9.80 -14.90 17.47
C ASN A 11 8.75 -15.88 16.91
N ASN A 12 9.07 -17.17 16.83
CA ASN A 12 8.14 -18.18 16.34
C ASN A 12 6.93 -18.40 17.27
N PHE A 13 7.10 -18.27 18.60
CA PHE A 13 5.96 -18.42 19.53
C PHE A 13 5.01 -17.22 19.46
N PHE A 14 5.55 -16.00 19.54
CA PHE A 14 4.74 -14.78 19.42
C PHE A 14 4.03 -14.72 18.06
N GLU A 15 4.70 -15.10 16.97
CA GLU A 15 4.07 -15.16 15.65
C GLU A 15 2.97 -16.22 15.55
N ARG A 16 3.18 -17.42 16.13
CA ARG A 16 2.13 -18.45 16.15
C ARG A 16 0.95 -18.02 17.02
N PHE A 17 1.21 -17.40 18.16
CA PHE A 17 0.16 -16.86 19.04
C PHE A 17 -0.61 -15.74 18.33
N ALA A 18 0.07 -14.76 17.73
CA ALA A 18 -0.57 -13.66 17.02
C ALA A 18 -1.41 -14.16 15.84
N ASN A 19 -0.88 -15.06 15.03
CA ASN A 19 -1.64 -15.64 13.92
C ASN A 19 -2.84 -16.47 14.41
N ALA A 20 -2.67 -17.24 15.48
CA ALA A 20 -3.77 -18.02 16.06
C ALA A 20 -4.85 -17.11 16.67
N ALA A 21 -4.44 -16.06 17.39
CA ALA A 21 -5.33 -15.07 17.97
C ALA A 21 -6.12 -14.33 16.88
N THR A 22 -5.45 -13.76 15.88
CA THR A 22 -6.10 -13.06 14.76
C THR A 22 -7.04 -13.98 13.97
N LYS A 23 -6.66 -15.23 13.74
CA LYS A 23 -7.52 -16.22 13.08
C LYS A 23 -8.74 -16.58 13.93
N PHE A 24 -8.56 -16.75 15.23
CA PHE A 24 -9.64 -17.06 16.14
C PHE A 24 -10.63 -15.91 16.22
N THR A 25 -10.17 -14.69 16.47
CA THR A 25 -11.01 -13.48 16.55
C THR A 25 -11.75 -13.17 15.25
N GLY A 26 -11.20 -13.57 14.09
CA GLY A 26 -11.89 -13.44 12.80
C GLY A 26 -12.91 -14.55 12.50
N SER A 27 -13.05 -15.56 13.35
CA SER A 27 -13.95 -16.70 13.12
C SER A 27 -15.35 -16.47 13.68
N SER A 28 -16.35 -17.11 13.06
CA SER A 28 -17.75 -17.08 13.54
C SER A 28 -17.90 -17.61 14.97
N VAL A 29 -17.04 -18.54 15.40
CA VAL A 29 -17.04 -19.10 16.76
C VAL A 29 -16.64 -18.05 17.79
N ALA A 30 -15.65 -17.21 17.49
CA ALA A 30 -15.25 -16.13 18.40
C ALA A 30 -16.35 -15.08 18.53
N PHE A 31 -17.06 -14.76 17.44
CA PHE A 31 -18.20 -13.86 17.50
C PHE A 31 -19.30 -14.39 18.42
N ILE A 32 -19.73 -15.65 18.23
CA ILE A 32 -20.74 -16.29 19.08
C ILE A 32 -20.31 -16.31 20.55
N THR A 33 -19.04 -16.64 20.81
CA THR A 33 -18.48 -16.67 22.17
C THR A 33 -18.47 -15.28 22.80
N ALA A 34 -18.04 -14.25 22.06
CA ALA A 34 -18.03 -12.87 22.54
C ALA A 34 -19.46 -12.37 22.82
N THR A 35 -20.42 -12.66 21.93
CA THR A 35 -21.82 -12.32 22.15
C THR A 35 -22.39 -13.03 23.38
N ALA A 36 -22.08 -14.31 23.59
CA ALA A 36 -22.50 -15.03 24.78
C ALA A 36 -21.92 -14.43 26.07
N ILE A 37 -20.65 -14.02 26.07
CA ILE A 37 -20.01 -13.33 27.19
C ILE A 37 -20.74 -12.01 27.51
N VAL A 38 -21.07 -11.21 26.49
CA VAL A 38 -21.81 -9.94 26.68
C VAL A 38 -23.21 -10.19 27.23
N ILE A 39 -23.92 -11.23 26.76
CA ILE A 39 -25.24 -11.61 27.26
C ILE A 39 -25.15 -12.04 28.73
N ILE A 40 -24.21 -12.93 29.08
CA ILE A 40 -24.00 -13.39 30.46
C ILE A 40 -23.71 -12.20 31.36
N TRP A 41 -22.80 -11.31 30.94
CA TRP A 41 -22.49 -10.09 31.67
C TRP A 41 -23.76 -9.26 31.90
N ALA A 42 -24.54 -8.96 30.85
CA ALA A 42 -25.78 -8.19 30.96
C ALA A 42 -26.80 -8.82 31.92
N VAL A 43 -26.98 -10.15 31.88
CA VAL A 43 -27.89 -10.89 32.77
C VAL A 43 -27.40 -10.90 34.22
N THR A 44 -26.09 -10.84 34.46
CA THR A 44 -25.55 -10.67 35.82
C THR A 44 -25.68 -9.24 36.35
N GLY A 45 -25.93 -8.24 35.50
CA GLY A 45 -26.07 -6.83 35.89
C GLY A 45 -27.10 -6.54 36.99
N PRO A 46 -28.34 -7.07 36.92
CA PRO A 46 -29.34 -6.94 37.97
C PRO A 46 -28.89 -7.46 39.35
N LEU A 47 -28.06 -8.51 39.41
CA LEU A 47 -27.54 -9.04 40.67
C LEU A 47 -26.57 -8.07 41.36
N PHE A 48 -25.89 -7.23 40.57
CA PHE A 48 -24.94 -6.22 41.05
C PHE A 48 -25.52 -4.80 41.03
N ASN A 49 -26.84 -4.64 40.83
CA ASN A 49 -27.51 -3.34 40.67
C ASN A 49 -26.85 -2.43 39.62
N TYR A 50 -26.25 -3.01 38.58
CA TYR A 50 -25.50 -2.26 37.56
C TYR A 50 -24.42 -1.33 38.14
N SER A 51 -23.72 -1.77 39.19
CA SER A 51 -22.72 -0.97 39.90
C SER A 51 -21.61 -0.42 39.00
N GLU A 52 -20.99 0.68 39.43
CA GLU A 52 -19.81 1.25 38.77
C GLU A 52 -18.68 0.22 38.61
N THR A 53 -18.46 -0.63 39.61
CA THR A 53 -17.46 -1.71 39.53
C THR A 53 -17.80 -2.76 38.49
N TRP A 54 -19.08 -3.10 38.32
CA TRP A 54 -19.54 -4.07 37.33
C TRP A 54 -19.38 -3.54 35.89
N GLN A 55 -19.64 -2.24 35.67
CA GLN A 55 -19.40 -1.57 34.38
C GLN A 55 -17.90 -1.41 34.10
N LEU A 56 -17.12 -1.05 35.13
CA LEU A 56 -15.67 -0.88 35.01
C LEU A 56 -14.99 -2.16 34.53
N VAL A 57 -15.37 -3.32 35.05
CA VAL A 57 -14.75 -4.61 34.68
C VAL A 57 -14.85 -4.88 33.17
N ILE A 58 -16.02 -4.70 32.55
CA ILE A 58 -16.16 -4.95 31.10
C ILE A 58 -15.46 -3.87 30.27
N ASN A 59 -15.54 -2.61 30.69
CA ASN A 59 -14.95 -1.48 29.97
C ASN A 59 -13.42 -1.58 29.99
N THR A 60 -12.84 -1.80 31.16
CA THR A 60 -11.39 -1.99 31.33
C THR A 60 -10.92 -3.25 30.62
N GLY A 61 -11.63 -4.38 30.75
CA GLY A 61 -11.28 -5.63 30.09
C GLY A 61 -11.28 -5.51 28.57
N THR A 62 -12.35 -4.96 28.00
CA THR A 62 -12.48 -4.77 26.55
C THR A 62 -11.43 -3.80 26.02
N THR A 63 -11.12 -2.74 26.77
CA THR A 63 -10.08 -1.77 26.37
C THR A 63 -8.70 -2.43 26.29
N ILE A 64 -8.32 -3.22 27.29
CA ILE A 64 -7.03 -3.95 27.29
C ILE A 64 -7.00 -4.93 26.11
N ILE A 65 -8.06 -5.72 25.92
CA ILE A 65 -8.15 -6.68 24.81
C ILE A 65 -8.03 -5.96 23.47
N THR A 66 -8.75 -4.85 23.30
CA THR A 66 -8.72 -4.06 22.06
C THR A 66 -7.34 -3.47 21.81
N PHE A 67 -6.69 -2.91 22.84
CA PHE A 67 -5.32 -2.40 22.73
C PHE A 67 -4.34 -3.48 22.28
N LEU A 68 -4.40 -4.67 22.90
CA LEU A 68 -3.58 -5.81 22.48
C LEU A 68 -3.93 -6.25 21.06
N MET A 69 -5.21 -6.28 20.71
CA MET A 69 -5.69 -6.71 19.40
C MET A 69 -5.15 -5.83 18.27
N VAL A 70 -5.03 -4.51 18.48
CA VAL A 70 -4.41 -3.60 17.49
C VAL A 70 -2.99 -4.06 17.14
N PHE A 71 -2.16 -4.42 18.12
CA PHE A 71 -0.81 -4.93 17.85
C PHE A 71 -0.82 -6.29 17.15
N LEU A 72 -1.74 -7.18 17.52
CA LEU A 72 -1.86 -8.50 16.89
C LEU A 72 -2.29 -8.38 15.42
N ILE A 73 -3.25 -7.50 15.13
CA ILE A 73 -3.68 -7.16 13.76
C ILE A 73 -2.51 -6.57 12.98
N GLN A 74 -1.82 -5.56 13.51
CA GLN A 74 -0.67 -4.94 12.85
C GLN A 74 0.43 -5.96 12.55
N LYS A 75 0.73 -6.89 13.48
CA LYS A 75 1.73 -7.93 13.25
C LYS A 75 1.31 -8.91 12.15
N ALA A 76 0.04 -9.33 12.13
CA ALA A 76 -0.50 -10.21 11.09
C ALA A 76 -0.49 -9.51 9.72
N GLN A 77 -1.00 -8.28 9.65
CA GLN A 77 -1.03 -7.46 8.43
C GLN A 77 0.38 -7.17 7.90
N ASN A 78 1.36 -6.87 8.75
CA ASN A 78 2.74 -6.64 8.32
C ASN A 78 3.38 -7.89 7.70
N LYS A 79 3.00 -9.10 8.14
CA LYS A 79 3.49 -10.36 7.56
C LYS A 79 2.82 -10.65 6.22
N ASP A 80 1.51 -10.47 6.15
CA ASP A 80 0.75 -10.70 4.91
C ASP A 80 1.12 -9.68 3.82
N GLY A 81 1.35 -8.41 4.20
CA GLY A 81 1.83 -7.37 3.28
C GLY A 81 3.16 -7.74 2.61
N LYS A 82 4.14 -8.21 3.39
CA LYS A 82 5.41 -8.72 2.85
C LYS A 82 5.24 -9.92 1.93
N ALA A 83 4.35 -10.84 2.26
CA ALA A 83 4.07 -12.00 1.42
C ALA A 83 3.44 -11.59 0.08
N ILE A 84 2.57 -10.58 0.07
CA ILE A 84 1.99 -10.01 -1.16
C ILE A 84 3.08 -9.34 -2.00
N GLN A 85 3.93 -8.52 -1.39
CA GLN A 85 5.07 -7.87 -2.07
C GLN A 85 5.98 -8.89 -2.76
N LEU A 86 6.41 -9.94 -2.04
CA LEU A 86 7.25 -11.00 -2.60
C LEU A 86 6.58 -11.72 -3.79
N LYS A 87 5.28 -12.02 -3.70
CA LYS A 87 4.53 -12.62 -4.81
C LYS A 87 4.44 -11.71 -6.03
N LEU A 88 4.27 -10.40 -5.83
CA LEU A 88 4.26 -9.42 -6.92
C LEU A 88 5.64 -9.24 -7.53
N ASN A 89 6.69 -9.20 -6.72
CA ASN A 89 8.08 -9.12 -7.16
C ASN A 89 8.44 -10.31 -8.06
N GLU A 90 8.03 -11.54 -7.70
CA GLU A 90 8.20 -12.73 -8.56
C GLU A 90 7.46 -12.59 -9.90
N LEU A 91 6.22 -12.12 -9.91
CA LEU A 91 5.44 -11.93 -11.13
C LEU A 91 6.03 -10.86 -12.06
N ILE A 92 6.54 -9.75 -11.48
CA ILE A 92 7.21 -8.68 -12.23
C ILE A 92 8.52 -9.20 -12.81
N ALA A 93 9.32 -9.92 -12.02
CA ALA A 93 10.59 -10.48 -12.46
C ALA A 93 10.44 -11.54 -13.57
N ALA A 94 9.33 -12.29 -13.57
CA ALA A 94 9.03 -13.30 -14.58
C ALA A 94 8.55 -12.70 -15.93
N GLN A 95 8.08 -11.45 -15.96
CA GLN A 95 7.55 -10.80 -17.16
C GLN A 95 8.67 -10.20 -18.02
N GLN A 96 8.88 -10.72 -19.24
CA GLN A 96 9.82 -10.13 -20.20
C GLN A 96 9.41 -8.70 -20.56
N GLY A 97 10.29 -7.74 -20.31
CA GLY A 97 10.09 -6.31 -20.59
C GLY A 97 9.56 -5.49 -19.41
N ALA A 98 9.27 -6.10 -18.26
CA ALA A 98 9.02 -5.35 -17.03
C ALA A 98 10.32 -4.72 -16.51
N SER A 99 10.24 -3.48 -16.03
CA SER A 99 11.41 -2.81 -15.47
C SER A 99 11.75 -3.42 -14.11
N ASN A 100 12.96 -3.97 -13.95
CA ASN A 100 13.48 -4.46 -12.67
C ASN A 100 13.42 -3.40 -11.55
N ARG A 101 13.30 -2.12 -11.89
CA ARG A 101 13.13 -1.02 -10.93
C ARG A 101 11.75 -1.01 -10.25
N MET A 102 10.81 -1.85 -10.71
CA MET A 102 9.51 -2.09 -10.07
C MET A 102 9.56 -3.22 -9.05
N VAL A 103 10.58 -4.08 -9.14
CA VAL A 103 10.85 -5.11 -8.11
C VAL A 103 11.38 -4.38 -6.89
N ASP A 104 10.83 -4.70 -5.72
CA ASP A 104 11.25 -4.13 -4.43
C ASP A 104 11.00 -2.61 -4.31
N ILE A 105 9.89 -2.15 -4.90
CA ILE A 105 9.49 -0.74 -4.89
C ILE A 105 9.26 -0.19 -3.47
N GLU A 106 8.95 -1.06 -2.51
CA GLU A 106 8.71 -0.72 -1.11
C GLU A 106 9.94 -0.24 -0.35
N ASP A 107 11.14 -0.60 -0.80
CA ASP A 107 12.41 -0.23 -0.17
C ASP A 107 12.98 1.09 -0.73
N LEU A 108 12.35 1.67 -1.76
CA LEU A 108 12.73 2.97 -2.32
C LEU A 108 12.44 4.11 -1.33
N SER A 109 13.31 5.12 -1.32
CA SER A 109 13.00 6.36 -0.61
C SER A 109 11.83 7.11 -1.25
N GLU A 110 11.16 7.95 -0.47
CA GLU A 110 10.02 8.75 -0.96
C GLU A 110 10.37 9.59 -2.20
N LYS A 111 11.60 10.13 -2.27
CA LYS A 111 12.10 10.87 -3.43
C LYS A 111 12.25 10.00 -4.68
N GLU A 112 12.69 8.76 -4.51
CA GLU A 112 12.85 7.81 -5.61
C GLU A 112 11.49 7.30 -6.09
N LEU A 113 10.56 7.06 -5.16
CA LEU A 113 9.18 6.69 -5.47
C LEU A 113 8.48 7.79 -6.28
N ASP A 114 8.65 9.05 -5.89
CA ASP A 114 8.14 10.22 -6.63
C ASP A 114 8.73 10.33 -8.04
N GLN A 115 10.03 10.08 -8.20
CA GLN A 115 10.67 10.07 -9.52
C GLN A 115 10.13 8.95 -10.40
N LEU A 116 9.96 7.75 -9.83
CA LEU A 116 9.41 6.60 -10.54
C LEU A 116 7.95 6.84 -10.95
N HIS A 117 7.15 7.41 -10.05
CA HIS A 117 5.77 7.82 -10.34
C HIS A 117 5.71 8.83 -11.49
N LYS A 118 6.54 9.89 -11.46
CA LYS A 118 6.62 10.90 -12.55
C LYS A 118 7.01 10.27 -13.89
N PHE A 119 7.94 9.31 -13.89
CA PHE A 119 8.34 8.58 -15.08
C PHE A 119 7.16 7.82 -15.72
N TYR A 120 6.41 7.04 -14.93
CA TYR A 120 5.26 6.29 -15.43
C TYR A 120 4.08 7.18 -15.83
N VAL A 121 3.83 8.26 -15.11
CA VAL A 121 2.82 9.28 -15.50
C VAL A 121 3.18 9.89 -16.85
N THR A 122 4.47 10.16 -17.10
CA THR A 122 4.94 10.68 -18.39
C THR A 122 4.71 9.66 -19.50
N ILE A 123 5.07 8.38 -19.31
CA ILE A 123 4.81 7.32 -20.30
C ILE A 123 3.30 7.20 -20.59
N ALA A 124 2.45 7.16 -19.56
CA ALA A 124 1.01 7.09 -19.75
C ALA A 124 0.45 8.31 -20.50
N THR A 125 0.99 9.50 -20.23
CA THR A 125 0.62 10.73 -20.93
C THR A 125 1.05 10.70 -22.40
N LEU A 126 2.25 10.20 -22.69
CA LEU A 126 2.74 10.04 -24.06
C LEU A 126 1.91 9.01 -24.82
N ALA A 127 1.62 7.84 -24.23
CA ALA A 127 0.77 6.83 -24.84
C ALA A 127 -0.66 7.35 -25.11
N LYS A 128 -1.23 8.14 -24.20
CA LYS A 128 -2.53 8.80 -24.41
C LYS A 128 -2.48 9.81 -25.57
N LYS A 129 -1.39 10.56 -25.71
CA LYS A 129 -1.18 11.50 -26.83
C LYS A 129 -0.98 10.79 -28.16
N GLU A 130 -0.31 9.63 -28.18
CA GLU A 130 -0.16 8.80 -29.39
C GLU A 130 -1.48 8.13 -29.80
N ALA A 131 -2.32 7.74 -28.84
CA ALA A 131 -3.65 7.19 -29.10
C ALA A 131 -4.68 8.24 -29.52
N ASP A 132 -4.45 9.52 -29.19
CA ASP A 132 -5.25 10.65 -29.65
C ASP A 132 -4.78 11.08 -31.06
N ILE A 133 -5.21 10.33 -32.07
CA ILE A 133 -4.90 10.55 -33.49
C ILE A 133 -5.47 11.89 -34.01
N HIS A 134 -6.21 12.65 -33.18
CA HIS A 134 -6.80 13.94 -33.55
C HIS A 134 -5.91 15.17 -33.34
N CYS A 135 -4.71 15.02 -32.78
CA CYS A 135 -3.76 16.11 -32.73
C CYS A 135 -2.99 16.26 -34.06
N SER A 136 -3.60 17.03 -34.98
CA SER A 136 -3.01 17.56 -36.23
C SER A 136 -1.84 18.52 -35.96
N HIS A 137 -0.79 18.08 -35.27
CA HIS A 137 0.43 18.88 -35.10
C HIS A 137 1.33 18.87 -36.35
N SER A 138 0.98 18.12 -37.40
CA SER A 138 1.77 18.14 -38.64
C SER A 138 1.58 19.41 -39.46
N ILE A 139 0.37 20.01 -39.49
CA ILE A 139 0.09 21.17 -40.36
C ILE A 139 0.55 22.48 -39.72
N ASP A 140 0.24 22.71 -38.45
CA ASP A 140 0.58 23.97 -37.77
C ASP A 140 2.10 24.09 -37.53
N VAL A 141 2.75 22.99 -37.12
CA VAL A 141 4.22 22.95 -37.00
C VAL A 141 4.89 23.04 -38.37
N ALA A 142 4.34 22.41 -39.42
CA ALA A 142 4.90 22.57 -40.77
C ALA A 142 4.74 24.00 -41.31
N LYS A 143 3.63 24.69 -41.00
CA LYS A 143 3.42 26.11 -41.36
C LYS A 143 4.44 27.00 -40.65
N GLU A 144 4.61 26.85 -39.35
CA GLU A 144 5.55 27.66 -38.57
C GLU A 144 7.00 27.45 -39.04
N LEU A 145 7.37 26.20 -39.33
CA LEU A 145 8.70 25.85 -39.85
C LEU A 145 8.92 26.40 -41.28
N ASN A 146 7.88 26.40 -42.11
CA ASN A 146 7.93 26.99 -43.44
C ASN A 146 8.01 28.53 -43.37
N GLU A 147 7.30 29.18 -42.46
CA GLU A 147 7.37 30.63 -42.22
C GLU A 147 8.74 31.05 -41.69
N LEU A 148 9.33 30.26 -40.78
CA LEU A 148 10.71 30.47 -40.32
C LEU A 148 11.72 30.32 -41.46
N LYS A 149 11.58 29.28 -42.30
CA LYS A 149 12.42 29.11 -43.50
C LYS A 149 12.26 30.27 -44.47
N LEU A 150 11.05 30.78 -44.70
CA LEU A 150 10.79 31.93 -45.56
C LEU A 150 11.37 33.24 -44.99
N LYS A 151 11.29 33.46 -43.68
CA LYS A 151 11.92 34.60 -43.01
C LYS A 151 13.44 34.52 -43.10
N ASN A 152 14.03 33.36 -42.83
CA ASN A 152 15.48 33.16 -42.96
C ASN A 152 15.95 33.39 -44.40
N ASN A 153 15.21 32.88 -45.40
CA ASN A 153 15.59 33.01 -46.80
C ASN A 153 15.42 34.46 -47.34
N LYS A 154 14.54 35.28 -46.74
CA LYS A 154 14.47 36.72 -47.01
C LYS A 154 15.65 37.48 -46.40
N HIS A 155 16.11 37.06 -45.22
CA HIS A 155 17.28 37.65 -44.55
C HIS A 155 18.58 37.47 -45.36
N PHE A 156 18.73 36.34 -46.07
CA PHE A 156 19.88 36.10 -46.96
C PHE A 156 19.83 36.85 -48.30
N LYS A 157 18.68 37.39 -48.72
CA LYS A 157 18.56 38.16 -49.98
C LYS A 157 18.87 39.66 -49.84
N HIS A 158 19.00 40.18 -48.62
CA HIS A 158 19.35 41.59 -48.36
C HIS A 158 20.83 41.80 -47.96
N HIS A 159 21.64 40.74 -48.05
CA HIS A 159 23.08 40.81 -47.80
C HIS A 159 23.84 40.16 -48.97
N LYS A 160 23.81 40.84 -50.11
CA LYS A 160 24.87 40.72 -51.12
C LYS A 160 25.44 42.13 -51.36
N PRO A 161 26.76 42.20 -51.57
CA PRO A 161 27.62 43.34 -51.22
C PRO A 161 27.27 44.65 -51.94
#